data_AF-A0A011Q6W6-F1
#
_entry.id   AF-A0A011Q6W6-F1
#
_cell.length_a   1.000
_cell.length_b   1.000
_cell.length_c   1.000
_cell.angle_alpha   90.00
_cell.angle_beta   90.00
_cell.angle_gamma   90.00
#
_symmetry.space_group_name_H-M   'P 1'
#
loop_
_entity.id
_entity.type
_entity.pdbx_description
1 polymer ?
#
loop_
_entity_poly.entity_id
_entity_poly.type
_entity_poly.pdbx_seq_one_letter_code
_entity_poly.pdbx_strand_id
1 'polypeptide(L)'
;MSEETLYTIRLPKDEISLNALLKGYTKTKLKAIGEGHGLMISSSWTKEKQVDRLTPAIIKQAQTIYQEVLEEVVRTLVTGEERIFELEHLDAVRGLFPLFQKGFLFAAKTNKSVLLVIPEEVAEAVKHKQHLSAEPRADDLDGQHKRQAEMPPSHQLLREWRDRLVKIYGTCSPDHLEKVWNRFYPDKLSATEVQAILSE
;
A
#
# COMPACT_ATOMS: atom_id res chain seq x y z
N MET A 1 7.94 -6.82 14.38
CA MET A 1 6.64 -6.49 14.99
C MET A 1 5.85 -7.78 15.11
N SER A 2 5.33 -8.10 16.29
CA SER A 2 4.49 -9.28 16.54
C SER A 2 3.08 -9.07 15.97
N GLU A 3 2.39 -10.15 15.61
CA GLU A 3 1.00 -10.13 15.07
C GLU A 3 0.02 -9.39 15.98
N GLU A 4 0.27 -9.35 17.29
CA GLU A 4 -0.50 -8.57 18.27
C GLU A 4 -0.50 -7.06 18.00
N THR A 5 0.55 -6.52 17.38
CA THR A 5 0.68 -5.07 17.12
C THR A 5 -0.18 -4.57 15.95
N LEU A 6 -0.84 -5.47 15.22
CA LEU A 6 -1.78 -5.14 14.13
C LEU A 6 -3.20 -4.95 14.64
N TYR A 7 -3.54 -5.60 15.75
CA TYR A 7 -4.85 -5.49 16.38
C TYR A 7 -4.81 -4.38 17.42
N THR A 8 -5.36 -3.20 17.14
CA THR A 8 -5.48 -2.20 18.20
C THR A 8 -6.49 -1.11 17.98
N ILE A 9 -7.28 -1.15 16.90
CA ILE A 9 -8.37 -0.18 16.77
C ILE A 9 -9.67 -0.80 17.24
N ARG A 10 -10.30 -0.18 18.24
CA ARG A 10 -11.73 -0.35 18.44
C ARG A 10 -12.39 0.40 17.30
N LEU A 11 -13.16 -0.30 16.48
CA LEU A 11 -13.93 0.35 15.44
C LEU A 11 -14.90 1.33 16.10
N PRO A 12 -14.86 2.63 15.75
CA PRO A 12 -15.92 3.55 16.08
C PRO A 12 -17.23 2.99 15.50
N LYS A 13 -18.36 3.19 16.19
CA LYS A 13 -19.66 2.83 15.62
C LYS A 13 -19.85 3.60 14.31
N ASP A 14 -19.89 2.87 13.20
CA ASP A 14 -20.24 3.32 11.85
C ASP A 14 -19.37 4.43 11.23
N GLU A 15 -18.20 4.73 11.82
CA GLU A 15 -17.27 5.74 11.27
C GLU A 15 -15.96 5.08 10.79
N ILE A 16 -15.82 4.98 9.47
CA ILE A 16 -14.62 4.45 8.79
C ILE A 16 -13.69 5.55 8.26
N SER A 17 -13.87 6.80 8.72
CA SER A 17 -12.98 7.91 8.35
C SER A 17 -11.56 7.63 8.81
N LEU A 18 -10.57 7.99 8.00
CA LEU A 18 -9.15 7.83 8.33
C LEU A 18 -8.83 8.51 9.67
N ASN A 19 -9.43 9.67 9.94
CA ASN A 19 -9.26 10.38 11.20
C ASN A 19 -9.75 9.54 12.39
N ALA A 20 -10.97 9.00 12.32
CA ALA A 20 -11.56 8.19 13.39
C ALA A 20 -10.80 6.88 13.60
N LEU A 21 -10.38 6.21 12.51
CA LEU A 21 -9.59 4.98 12.57
C LEU A 21 -8.21 5.23 13.20
N LEU A 22 -7.52 6.32 12.85
CA LEU A 22 -6.25 6.70 13.47
C LEU A 22 -6.41 7.05 14.96
N LYS A 23 -7.51 7.69 15.36
CA LYS A 23 -7.81 7.96 16.79
C LYS A 23 -7.93 6.68 17.61
N GLY A 24 -8.27 5.55 16.96
CA GLY A 24 -8.27 4.22 17.57
C GLY A 24 -6.90 3.75 18.04
N TYR A 25 -5.80 4.23 17.45
CA TYR A 25 -4.45 3.81 17.81
C TYR A 25 -3.91 4.49 19.07
N THR A 26 -2.88 3.87 19.68
CA THR A 26 -2.10 4.48 20.76
C THR A 26 -1.16 5.56 20.20
N LYS A 27 -0.77 6.55 21.02
CA LYS A 27 0.19 7.59 20.60
C LYS A 27 1.52 7.00 20.11
N THR A 28 1.97 5.91 20.73
CA THR A 28 3.18 5.17 20.31
C THR A 28 3.05 4.64 18.88
N LYS A 29 1.88 4.07 18.55
CA LYS A 29 1.62 3.56 17.20
C LYS A 29 1.50 4.70 16.18
N LEU A 30 0.83 5.79 16.53
CA LEU A 30 0.76 6.99 15.68
C LEU A 30 2.15 7.56 15.37
N LYS A 31 3.04 7.60 16.37
CA LYS A 31 4.43 8.00 16.16
C LYS A 31 5.15 7.08 15.17
N ALA A 32 5.00 5.76 15.33
CA ALA A 32 5.62 4.77 14.44
C ALA A 32 5.09 4.88 13.00
N ILE A 33 3.79 5.13 12.81
CA ILE A 33 3.20 5.42 11.50
C ILE A 33 3.84 6.70 10.94
N GLY A 34 3.96 7.76 11.74
CA GLY A 34 4.60 9.01 11.34
C GLY A 34 6.03 8.86 10.87
N GLU A 35 6.85 8.10 11.61
CA GLU A 35 8.22 7.75 11.21
C GLU A 35 8.22 7.00 9.87
N GLY A 36 7.28 6.07 9.68
CA GLY A 36 7.07 5.39 8.40
C GLY A 36 6.72 6.33 7.24
N HIS A 37 6.13 7.49 7.52
CA HIS A 37 5.84 8.54 6.53
C HIS A 37 6.96 9.61 6.41
N GLY A 38 8.07 9.46 7.13
CA GLY A 38 9.13 10.46 7.19
C GLY A 38 8.73 11.73 7.96
N LEU A 39 7.72 11.64 8.83
CA LEU A 39 7.24 12.72 9.66
C LEU A 39 7.82 12.64 11.08
N MET A 40 8.28 13.78 11.60
CA MET A 40 8.56 13.90 13.04
C MET A 40 7.25 14.16 13.80
N ILE A 41 6.81 13.15 14.56
CA ILE A 41 5.67 13.23 15.46
C ILE A 41 6.16 13.29 16.90
N SER A 42 5.89 14.39 17.60
CA SER A 42 6.27 14.53 19.01
C SER A 42 5.38 13.67 19.92
N SER A 43 6.00 13.02 20.90
CA SER A 43 5.30 12.28 21.96
C SER A 43 4.46 13.19 22.87
N SER A 44 4.82 14.48 22.97
CA SER A 44 4.09 15.48 23.78
C SER A 44 2.80 15.97 23.14
N TRP A 45 2.58 15.72 21.84
CA TRP A 45 1.36 16.17 21.15
C TRP A 45 0.12 15.41 21.63
N THR A 46 -1.03 16.09 21.57
CA THR A 46 -2.35 15.45 21.75
C THR A 46 -2.58 14.43 20.63
N LYS A 47 -3.45 13.45 20.87
CA LYS A 47 -3.70 12.41 19.86
C LYS A 47 -4.27 13.04 18.59
N GLU A 48 -5.20 13.97 18.76
CA GLU A 48 -5.82 14.78 17.72
C GLU A 48 -4.76 15.46 16.85
N LYS A 49 -3.81 16.17 17.46
CA LYS A 49 -2.74 16.85 16.72
C LYS A 49 -1.82 15.88 15.97
N GLN A 50 -1.58 14.69 16.51
CA GLN A 50 -0.82 13.64 15.80
C GLN A 50 -1.61 13.14 14.58
N VAL A 51 -2.91 12.89 14.73
CA VAL A 51 -3.80 12.44 13.64
C VAL A 51 -3.92 13.51 12.55
N ASP A 52 -4.12 14.77 12.92
CA ASP A 52 -4.22 15.89 11.97
C ASP A 52 -2.95 16.05 11.13
N ARG A 53 -1.78 15.73 11.72
CA ARG A 53 -0.51 15.74 10.99
C ARG A 53 -0.34 14.52 10.07
N LEU A 54 -0.83 13.35 10.49
CA LEU A 54 -0.67 12.09 9.78
C LEU A 54 -1.60 11.96 8.57
N THR A 55 -2.87 12.34 8.74
CA THR A 55 -3.92 12.22 7.73
C THR A 55 -3.50 12.74 6.34
N PRO A 56 -3.03 14.00 6.18
CA PRO A 56 -2.64 14.51 4.87
C PRO A 56 -1.40 13.80 4.29
N ALA A 57 -0.48 13.30 5.14
CA ALA A 57 0.68 12.58 4.66
C ALA A 57 0.33 11.18 4.16
N ILE A 58 -0.57 10.49 4.86
CA ILE A 58 -1.13 9.20 4.44
C ILE A 58 -1.84 9.38 3.09
N ILE A 59 -2.76 10.33 2.97
CA ILE A 59 -3.47 10.60 1.71
C ILE A 59 -2.48 10.91 0.58
N LYS A 60 -1.49 11.78 0.82
CA LYS A 60 -0.47 12.12 -0.17
C LYS A 60 0.34 10.90 -0.62
N GLN A 61 0.76 10.02 0.30
CA GLN A 61 1.48 8.80 -0.07
C GLN A 61 0.60 7.80 -0.81
N ALA A 62 -0.69 7.70 -0.44
CA ALA A 62 -1.67 6.88 -1.14
C ALA A 62 -1.87 7.34 -2.59
N GLN A 63 -1.86 8.65 -2.86
CA GLN A 63 -1.99 9.22 -4.22
C GLN A 63 -0.71 9.18 -5.06
N THR A 64 0.42 8.83 -4.47
CA THR A 64 1.73 8.91 -5.12
C THR A 64 2.39 7.54 -5.18
N ILE A 65 3.17 7.19 -4.16
CA ILE A 65 4.06 6.03 -4.17
C ILE A 65 3.27 4.72 -4.10
N TYR A 66 2.13 4.72 -3.41
CA TYR A 66 1.35 3.50 -3.13
C TYR A 66 0.11 3.38 -4.02
N GLN A 67 -0.11 4.30 -4.95
CA GLN A 67 -1.37 4.38 -5.67
C GLN A 67 -1.71 3.07 -6.40
N GLU A 68 -0.79 2.56 -7.22
CA GLU A 68 -1.04 1.34 -8.00
C GLU A 68 -1.25 0.12 -7.11
N VAL A 69 -0.44 -0.02 -6.06
CA VAL A 69 -0.57 -1.11 -5.09
C VAL A 69 -1.91 -1.03 -4.36
N LEU A 70 -2.32 0.16 -3.94
CA LEU A 70 -3.61 0.36 -3.29
C LEU A 70 -4.77 0.18 -4.26
N GLU A 71 -4.59 0.52 -5.55
CA GLU A 71 -5.61 0.32 -6.58
C GLU A 71 -5.87 -1.16 -6.82
N GLU A 72 -4.81 -1.94 -6.91
CA GLU A 72 -4.90 -3.40 -7.03
C GLU A 72 -5.54 -4.03 -5.79
N VAL A 73 -5.12 -3.61 -4.60
CA VAL A 73 -5.69 -4.09 -3.33
C VAL A 73 -7.17 -3.70 -3.21
N VAL A 74 -7.52 -2.46 -3.53
CA VAL A 74 -8.92 -1.99 -3.53
C VAL A 74 -9.73 -2.75 -4.56
N ARG A 75 -9.26 -2.92 -5.79
CA ARG A 75 -9.98 -3.68 -6.83
C ARG A 75 -10.20 -5.15 -6.46
N THR A 76 -9.21 -5.77 -5.82
CA THR A 76 -9.26 -7.19 -5.47
C THR A 76 -10.15 -7.46 -4.26
N LEU A 77 -10.15 -6.55 -3.28
CA LEU A 77 -10.91 -6.73 -2.05
C LEU A 77 -12.32 -6.13 -2.15
N VAL A 78 -12.47 -4.98 -2.80
CA VAL A 78 -13.72 -4.24 -2.89
C VAL A 78 -14.51 -4.72 -4.10
N THR A 79 -15.31 -5.76 -3.90
CA THR A 79 -16.39 -6.14 -4.83
C THR A 79 -17.63 -5.27 -4.57
N GLY A 80 -17.57 -3.97 -4.86
CA GLY A 80 -18.72 -3.05 -4.73
C GLY A 80 -18.42 -1.78 -3.93
N GLU A 81 -19.33 -1.39 -3.03
CA GLU A 81 -19.16 -0.22 -2.14
C GLU A 81 -18.64 -0.61 -0.74
N GLU A 82 -18.55 -1.91 -0.44
CA GLU A 82 -18.11 -2.39 0.86
C GLU A 82 -16.67 -1.97 1.15
N ARG A 83 -16.46 -1.43 2.35
CA ARG A 83 -15.14 -0.96 2.83
C ARG A 83 -14.66 -1.70 4.08
N ILE A 84 -15.49 -2.62 4.58
CA ILE A 84 -15.25 -3.46 5.73
C ILE A 84 -15.36 -4.90 5.26
N PHE A 85 -14.31 -5.69 5.45
CA PHE A 85 -14.25 -7.08 5.01
C PHE A 85 -14.02 -7.99 6.21
N GLU A 86 -14.89 -8.98 6.36
CA GLU A 86 -14.71 -10.02 7.36
C GLU A 86 -13.74 -11.08 6.84
N LEU A 87 -12.72 -11.37 7.65
CA LEU A 87 -11.68 -12.35 7.36
C LEU A 87 -11.70 -13.41 8.45
N GLU A 88 -11.61 -14.68 8.03
CA GLU A 88 -11.51 -15.81 8.94
C GLU A 88 -10.19 -15.77 9.74
N HIS A 89 -9.07 -15.47 9.06
CA HIS A 89 -7.73 -15.45 9.65
C HIS A 89 -6.86 -14.31 9.11
N LEU A 90 -5.97 -13.77 9.96
CA LEU A 90 -5.04 -12.70 9.58
C LEU A 90 -4.00 -13.13 8.54
N ASP A 91 -3.68 -14.42 8.46
CA ASP A 91 -2.73 -14.93 7.48
C ASP A 91 -3.15 -14.59 6.04
N ALA A 92 -4.46 -14.47 5.80
CA ALA A 92 -5.01 -14.05 4.51
C ALA A 92 -4.55 -12.64 4.07
N VAL A 93 -4.19 -11.77 5.03
CA VAL A 93 -3.76 -10.38 4.78
C VAL A 93 -2.32 -10.11 5.22
N ARG A 94 -1.54 -11.15 5.47
CA ARG A 94 -0.13 -11.03 5.86
C ARG A 94 0.71 -10.25 4.86
N GLY A 95 0.44 -10.45 3.56
CA GLY A 95 1.08 -9.68 2.47
C GLY A 95 0.75 -8.19 2.50
N LEU A 96 -0.33 -7.79 3.17
CA LEU A 96 -0.78 -6.40 3.27
C LEU A 96 -0.23 -5.71 4.53
N PHE A 97 0.47 -6.41 5.43
CA PHE A 97 1.01 -5.87 6.68
C PHE A 97 1.74 -4.53 6.54
N PRO A 98 2.57 -4.31 5.51
CA PRO A 98 3.20 -3.02 5.34
C PRO A 98 2.22 -1.86 5.11
N LEU A 99 1.07 -2.12 4.46
CA LEU A 99 0.02 -1.12 4.25
C LEU A 99 -0.67 -0.74 5.56
N PHE A 100 -0.84 -1.70 6.48
CA PHE A 100 -1.29 -1.40 7.85
C PHE A 100 -0.28 -0.56 8.64
N GLN A 101 1.02 -0.83 8.46
CA GLN A 101 2.08 -0.05 9.10
C GLN A 101 2.12 1.41 8.62
N LYS A 102 1.71 1.63 7.38
CA LYS A 102 1.57 2.96 6.79
C LYS A 102 0.20 3.60 7.07
N GLY A 103 -0.72 2.91 7.75
CA GLY A 103 -2.04 3.46 8.05
C GLY A 103 -2.95 3.60 6.83
N PHE A 104 -2.69 2.84 5.75
CA PHE A 104 -3.59 2.76 4.59
C PHE A 104 -4.75 1.78 4.84
N LEU A 105 -4.49 0.74 5.65
CA LEU A 105 -5.44 -0.30 6.00
C LEU A 105 -5.50 -0.45 7.51
N PHE A 106 -6.64 -0.92 8.02
CA PHE A 106 -6.89 -1.09 9.43
C PHE A 106 -7.48 -2.48 9.71
N ALA A 107 -7.07 -3.08 10.82
CA ALA A 107 -7.59 -4.36 11.27
C ALA A 107 -8.22 -4.22 12.66
N ALA A 108 -9.43 -4.76 12.83
CA ALA A 108 -10.10 -4.85 14.12
C ALA A 108 -10.50 -6.30 14.39
N LYS A 109 -10.13 -6.82 15.56
CA LYS A 109 -10.52 -8.17 15.98
C LYS A 109 -11.92 -8.14 16.58
N THR A 110 -12.79 -9.04 16.12
CA THR A 110 -14.08 -9.32 16.75
C THR A 110 -14.01 -10.64 17.53
N ASN A 111 -15.11 -11.03 18.17
CA ASN A 111 -15.19 -12.30 18.91
C ASN A 111 -15.07 -13.53 18.00
N LYS A 112 -15.30 -13.40 16.69
CA LYS A 112 -15.39 -14.53 15.74
C LYS A 112 -14.51 -14.38 14.50
N SER A 113 -13.99 -13.17 14.22
CA SER A 113 -13.33 -12.86 12.96
C SER A 113 -12.41 -11.63 13.06
N VAL A 114 -11.75 -11.30 11.96
CA VAL A 114 -10.97 -10.07 11.80
C VAL A 114 -11.63 -9.20 10.74
N LEU A 115 -11.92 -7.95 11.09
CA LEU A 115 -12.43 -6.96 10.15
C LEU A 115 -11.26 -6.18 9.56
N LEU A 116 -11.12 -6.24 8.25
CA LEU A 116 -10.26 -5.35 7.48
C LEU A 116 -11.07 -4.12 7.07
N VAL A 117 -10.52 -2.93 7.32
CA VAL A 117 -11.16 -1.67 6.99
C VAL A 117 -10.25 -0.84 6.08
N ILE A 118 -10.82 -0.38 4.98
CA ILE A 118 -10.21 0.57 4.07
C ILE A 118 -10.85 1.94 4.34
N PRO A 119 -10.08 2.94 4.80
CA PRO A 119 -10.62 4.28 5.01
C PRO A 119 -11.15 4.87 3.70
N GLU A 120 -12.24 5.62 3.80
CA GLU A 120 -12.88 6.27 2.65
C GLU A 120 -11.88 7.15 1.89
N GLU A 121 -11.13 7.98 2.60
CA GLU A 121 -10.19 8.94 2.03
C GLU A 121 -9.05 8.24 1.28
N VAL A 122 -8.63 7.05 1.74
CA VAL A 122 -7.61 6.24 1.07
C VAL A 122 -8.19 5.62 -0.19
N ALA A 123 -9.42 5.10 -0.13
CA ALA A 123 -10.07 4.53 -1.29
C ALA A 123 -10.40 5.56 -2.38
N GLU A 124 -10.79 6.78 -1.99
CA GLU A 124 -11.04 7.90 -2.89
C GLU A 124 -9.75 8.46 -3.50
N ALA A 125 -8.70 8.59 -2.69
CA ALA A 125 -7.37 9.00 -3.14
C ALA A 125 -6.87 8.18 -4.34
N VAL A 126 -7.23 6.91 -4.37
CA VAL A 126 -6.84 5.98 -5.43
C VAL A 126 -7.79 6.05 -6.63
N LYS A 127 -9.09 6.29 -6.42
CA LYS A 127 -10.09 6.47 -7.50
C LYS A 127 -9.86 7.75 -8.31
N HIS A 128 -9.43 8.85 -7.68
CA HIS A 128 -9.38 10.17 -8.33
C HIS A 128 -8.39 10.33 -9.50
N LYS A 129 -7.42 9.43 -9.70
CA LYS A 129 -6.58 9.46 -10.90
C LYS A 129 -7.11 8.64 -12.07
N GLN A 130 -8.11 7.78 -11.90
CA GLN A 130 -8.77 7.13 -13.04
C GLN A 130 -9.46 8.15 -13.96
N HIS A 131 -9.89 9.30 -13.39
CA HIS A 131 -10.44 10.42 -14.18
C HIS A 131 -9.38 11.39 -14.75
N LEU A 132 -8.16 11.44 -14.18
CA LEU A 132 -7.08 12.31 -14.67
C LEU A 132 -6.11 11.60 -15.61
N SER A 133 -6.21 10.28 -15.76
CA SER A 133 -5.34 9.47 -16.65
C SER A 133 -5.94 9.26 -18.04
N ALA A 134 -7.05 9.94 -18.37
CA ALA A 134 -7.65 9.93 -19.70
C ALA A 134 -7.06 10.99 -20.66
N GLU A 135 -6.13 11.82 -20.19
CA GLU A 135 -5.38 12.73 -21.07
C GLU A 135 -3.92 12.28 -21.16
N PRO A 136 -3.44 11.90 -22.36
CA PRO A 136 -2.03 11.66 -22.56
C PRO A 136 -1.34 13.03 -22.45
N ARG A 137 -0.53 13.22 -21.40
CA ARG A 137 0.40 14.35 -21.35
C ARG A 137 1.50 14.12 -22.39
N ALA A 138 1.23 14.57 -23.61
CA ALA A 138 2.28 15.09 -24.47
C ALA A 138 2.92 16.28 -23.75
N ASP A 139 4.24 16.42 -23.89
CA ASP A 139 5.07 17.46 -23.29
C ASP A 139 5.37 17.27 -21.79
N ASP A 140 6.36 16.42 -21.52
CA ASP A 140 7.61 16.86 -20.85
C ASP A 140 8.52 15.65 -20.63
N LEU A 141 9.54 15.52 -21.47
CA LEU A 141 10.95 15.33 -21.11
C LEU A 141 11.73 14.92 -22.37
N ASP A 142 12.01 15.93 -23.19
CA ASP A 142 13.15 15.91 -24.10
C ASP A 142 14.42 16.07 -23.25
N GLY A 143 15.37 15.15 -23.37
CA GLY A 143 16.67 15.29 -22.71
C GLY A 143 17.27 14.00 -22.14
N GLN A 144 17.91 13.24 -23.03
CA GLN A 144 18.95 12.24 -22.74
C GLN A 144 18.51 10.93 -22.07
N HIS A 145 18.36 9.87 -22.88
CA HIS A 145 19.22 8.68 -22.73
C HIS A 145 19.34 7.95 -24.06
N LYS A 146 20.60 7.70 -24.45
CA LYS A 146 21.02 6.94 -25.63
C LYS A 146 20.54 5.49 -25.55
N ARG A 147 20.06 4.99 -26.69
CA ARG A 147 20.03 3.58 -27.16
C ARG A 147 20.46 2.52 -26.13
N GLN A 148 19.50 1.74 -25.63
CA GLN A 148 19.71 0.33 -25.27
C GLN A 148 18.50 -0.49 -25.72
N ALA A 149 18.79 -1.74 -26.06
CA ALA A 149 18.06 -2.57 -27.01
C ALA A 149 16.63 -2.96 -26.59
N GLU A 150 15.87 -3.34 -27.61
CA GLU A 150 14.53 -3.93 -27.56
C GLU A 150 14.46 -5.08 -26.54
N MET A 151 14.14 -4.78 -25.29
CA MET A 151 13.69 -5.77 -24.31
C MET A 151 12.17 -5.87 -24.36
N PRO A 152 11.59 -7.07 -24.22
CA PRO A 152 10.14 -7.26 -24.18
C PRO A 152 9.49 -6.34 -23.14
N PRO A 153 8.31 -5.75 -23.41
CA PRO A 153 7.59 -4.86 -22.48
C PRO A 153 7.40 -5.45 -21.07
N SER A 154 7.37 -6.77 -20.96
CA SER A 154 7.26 -7.53 -19.72
C SER A 154 8.50 -7.41 -18.80
N HIS A 155 9.70 -7.29 -19.35
CA HIS A 155 10.94 -7.22 -18.56
C HIS A 155 11.12 -5.86 -17.89
N GLN A 156 10.69 -4.79 -18.57
CA GLN A 156 10.72 -3.43 -18.04
C GLN A 156 9.75 -3.29 -16.84
N LEU A 157 8.58 -3.91 -16.94
CA LEU A 157 7.60 -3.95 -15.86
C LEU A 157 8.12 -4.67 -14.60
N LEU A 158 8.82 -5.79 -14.77
CA LEU A 158 9.47 -6.53 -13.69
C LEU A 158 10.53 -5.71 -12.96
N ARG A 159 11.33 -4.93 -13.70
CA ARG A 159 12.33 -4.03 -13.12
C ARG A 159 11.69 -2.88 -12.36
N GLU A 160 10.66 -2.26 -12.94
CA GLU A 160 9.91 -1.20 -12.25
C GLU A 160 9.29 -1.72 -10.96
N TRP A 161 8.71 -2.92 -11.00
CA TRP A 161 8.17 -3.57 -9.80
C TRP A 161 9.25 -3.85 -8.77
N ARG A 162 10.39 -4.42 -9.18
CA ARG A 162 11.53 -4.61 -8.27
C ARG A 162 11.98 -3.30 -7.65
N ASP A 163 12.14 -2.25 -8.44
CA ASP A 163 12.64 -0.96 -7.96
C ASP A 163 11.64 -0.29 -7.03
N ARG A 164 10.33 -0.42 -7.30
CA ARG A 164 9.26 0.04 -6.41
C ARG A 164 9.24 -0.78 -5.12
N LEU A 165 9.35 -2.10 -5.18
CA LEU A 165 9.40 -2.98 -4.01
C LEU A 165 10.65 -2.72 -3.16
N VAL A 166 11.82 -2.51 -3.77
CA VAL A 166 13.05 -2.12 -3.06
C VAL A 166 12.89 -0.73 -2.45
N LYS A 167 12.26 0.22 -3.15
CA LYS A 167 12.02 1.57 -2.63
C LYS A 167 11.02 1.58 -1.46
N ILE A 168 10.03 0.69 -1.46
CA ILE A 168 8.99 0.60 -0.44
C ILE A 168 9.42 -0.27 0.75
N TYR A 169 10.09 -1.40 0.49
CA TYR A 169 10.39 -2.45 1.46
C TYR A 169 11.89 -2.61 1.76
N GLY A 170 12.75 -1.83 1.11
CA GLY A 170 14.22 -1.89 1.24
C GLY A 170 14.86 -3.12 0.60
N THR A 171 14.09 -4.18 0.37
CA THR A 171 14.53 -5.45 -0.19
C THR A 171 13.43 -6.05 -1.06
N CYS A 172 13.82 -6.86 -2.03
CA CYS A 172 12.90 -7.62 -2.86
C CYS A 172 13.54 -8.96 -3.20
N SER A 173 12.90 -10.07 -2.81
CA SER A 173 13.39 -11.42 -3.14
C SER A 173 12.88 -11.86 -4.52
N PRO A 174 13.73 -12.45 -5.37
CA PRO A 174 13.32 -12.98 -6.68
C PRO A 174 12.14 -13.96 -6.59
N ASP A 175 12.11 -14.83 -5.57
CA ASP A 175 11.00 -15.77 -5.32
C ASP A 175 9.66 -15.08 -5.03
N HIS A 176 9.69 -13.85 -4.51
CA HIS A 176 8.47 -13.09 -4.25
C HIS A 176 7.96 -12.46 -5.55
N LEU A 177 8.87 -11.88 -6.35
CA LEU A 177 8.54 -11.37 -7.68
C LEU A 177 8.03 -12.47 -8.60
N GLU A 178 8.63 -13.66 -8.57
CA GLU A 178 8.19 -14.83 -9.30
C GLU A 178 6.75 -15.23 -8.94
N LYS A 179 6.46 -15.42 -7.64
CA LYS A 179 5.12 -15.78 -7.18
C LYS A 179 4.06 -14.77 -7.54
N VAL A 180 4.41 -13.48 -7.45
CA VAL A 180 3.48 -12.41 -7.80
C VAL A 180 3.30 -12.39 -9.32
N TRP A 181 4.38 -12.42 -10.11
CA TRP A 181 4.31 -12.45 -11.58
C TRP A 181 3.47 -13.61 -12.11
N ASN A 182 3.74 -14.83 -11.63
CA ASN A 182 3.06 -16.06 -12.05
C ASN A 182 1.59 -16.14 -11.64
N ARG A 183 1.17 -15.24 -10.75
CA ARG A 183 -0.23 -15.10 -10.35
C ARG A 183 -1.04 -14.24 -11.32
N PHE A 184 -0.39 -13.31 -12.01
CA PHE A 184 -1.05 -12.29 -12.83
C PHE A 184 -0.79 -12.43 -14.33
N TYR A 185 0.26 -13.14 -14.73
CA TYR A 185 0.64 -13.30 -16.14
C TYR A 185 0.61 -14.77 -16.59
N PRO A 186 0.12 -15.05 -17.81
CA PRO A 186 0.13 -16.39 -18.37
C PRO A 186 1.55 -16.89 -18.70
N ASP A 187 2.46 -15.97 -19.00
CA ASP A 187 3.88 -16.24 -19.22
C ASP A 187 4.58 -16.40 -17.88
N LYS A 188 4.56 -17.63 -17.37
CA LYS A 188 5.18 -17.96 -16.10
C LYS A 188 6.69 -17.87 -16.19
N LEU A 189 7.29 -17.22 -15.20
CA LEU A 189 8.73 -17.09 -15.03
C LEU A 189 9.16 -17.87 -13.78
N SER A 190 10.28 -18.57 -13.86
CA SER A 190 10.95 -19.14 -12.70
C SER A 190 11.72 -18.07 -11.91
N ALA A 191 12.02 -18.34 -10.64
CA ALA A 191 12.79 -17.41 -9.80
C ALA A 191 14.19 -17.15 -10.40
N THR A 192 14.76 -18.13 -11.09
CA THR A 192 15.99 -18.02 -11.86
C THR A 192 15.87 -17.11 -13.08
N GLU A 193 14.76 -17.16 -13.81
CA GLU A 193 14.50 -16.26 -14.94
C GLU A 193 14.25 -14.83 -14.47
N VAL A 194 13.49 -14.64 -13.39
CA VAL A 194 13.31 -13.34 -12.73
C VAL A 194 14.65 -12.78 -12.28
N GLN A 195 15.52 -13.59 -11.67
CA GLN A 195 16.84 -13.15 -11.26
C GLN A 195 17.73 -12.77 -12.46
N ALA A 196 17.67 -13.52 -13.56
CA ALA A 196 18.40 -13.20 -14.78
C ALA A 196 17.91 -11.86 -15.39
N ILE A 197 16.59 -11.66 -15.51
CA ILE A 197 15.98 -10.43 -16.04
C ILE A 197 16.35 -9.20 -15.19
N LEU A 198 16.48 -9.37 -13.88
CA LEU A 198 16.84 -8.31 -12.94
C LEU A 198 18.35 -8.05 -12.83
N SER A 199 19.19 -8.94 -13.37
CA SER A 199 20.66 -8.84 -13.30
C SER A 199 21.31 -8.33 -14.60
N GLU A 200 20.56 -8.27 -15.71
CA GLU A 200 20.96 -7.57 -16.95
C GLU A 200 21.02 -6.04 -16.78
#